data_AF-A0A0S8K8F3-F1
#
_entry.id   AF-A0A0S8K8F3-F1
#
_cell.length_a   1.000
_cell.length_b   1.000
_cell.length_c   1.000
_cell.angle_alpha   90.00
_cell.angle_beta   90.00
_cell.angle_gamma   90.00
#
_symmetry.space_group_name_H-M   'P 1'
#
loop_
_entity.id
_entity.type
_entity.pdbx_description
1 polymer ?
#
loop_
_entity_poly.entity_id
_entity_poly.type
_entity_poly.pdbx_seq_one_letter_code
_entity_poly.pdbx_strand_id
1 'polypeptide(L)' 'MIKCLLCPRECLLAEGQRGDCRVRIHLDGKLQTLVYGNPCAVHIDPIEKKPLFHFLPGSRSYSVAT' A
#
# COMPACT_ATOMS: atom_id res chain seq x y z
N MET A 1 3.17 14.94 -17.48
CA MET A 1 3.21 15.04 -16.00
C MET A 1 1.91 14.48 -15.45
N ILE A 2 1.96 13.68 -14.39
CA ILE A 2 0.76 13.15 -13.71
C ILE A 2 0.81 13.50 -12.23
N LYS A 3 -0.32 13.90 -11.66
CA LYS A 3 -0.49 14.11 -10.22
C LYS A 3 -1.09 12.86 -9.57
N CYS A 4 -0.39 12.26 -8.61
CA CYS A 4 -0.88 11.11 -7.86
C CYS A 4 -1.71 11.58 -6.66
N LEU A 5 -3.01 11.22 -6.59
CA LEU A 5 -3.91 11.64 -5.51
C LEU A 5 -4.22 10.53 -4.49
N LEU A 6 -3.46 9.43 -4.52
CA LEU A 6 -3.73 8.25 -3.67
C LEU A 6 -3.33 8.43 -2.21
N CYS A 7 -2.49 9.42 -1.90
CA CYS A 7 -2.11 9.76 -0.53
C CYS A 7 -1.94 11.28 -0.40
N PRO A 8 -1.91 11.83 0.82
CA PRO A 8 -1.86 13.28 1.04
C PRO A 8 -0.62 14.00 0.48
N ARG A 9 0.41 13.26 0.03
CA ARG A 9 1.63 13.86 -0.55
C ARG A 9 1.43 14.42 -1.95
N GLU A 10 0.41 13.97 -2.65
CA GLU A 10 0.03 14.53 -3.96
C GLU A 10 1.18 14.66 -4.99
N CYS A 11 2.08 13.68 -5.05
CA CYS A 11 3.30 13.75 -5.86
C CYS A 11 3.00 14.09 -7.34
N LEU A 12 3.75 15.02 -7.91
CA LEU A 12 3.73 15.33 -9.34
C LEU A 12 4.89 14.60 -10.04
N LEU A 13 4.57 13.74 -11.00
CA LEU A 13 5.50 12.78 -11.60
C LEU A 13 5.70 13.04 -13.09
N ALA A 14 6.96 13.18 -13.49
CA ALA A 14 7.41 13.07 -14.88
C ALA A 14 7.36 11.62 -15.35
N GLU A 15 7.40 11.38 -16.67
CA GLU A 15 7.46 10.02 -17.23
C GLU A 15 8.68 9.28 -16.66
N GLY A 16 8.50 8.03 -16.22
CA GLY A 16 9.51 7.23 -15.54
C GLY A 16 9.77 7.59 -14.08
N GLN A 17 9.22 8.71 -13.57
CA GLN A 17 9.44 9.14 -12.19
C GLN A 17 8.56 8.33 -11.21
N ARG A 18 9.16 7.95 -10.08
CA ARG A 18 8.47 7.31 -8.96
C ARG A 18 8.03 8.35 -7.93
N GLY A 19 6.88 8.08 -7.31
CA GLY A 19 6.44 8.83 -6.13
C GLY A 19 7.31 8.57 -4.90
N ASP A 20 7.13 9.38 -3.87
CA ASP A 20 7.86 9.26 -2.61
C ASP A 20 7.62 7.90 -1.91
N CYS A 21 6.44 7.31 -2.11
CA CYS A 21 6.12 5.96 -1.67
C CYS A 21 6.91 4.86 -2.40
N ARG A 22 7.65 5.19 -3.47
CA ARG A 22 8.46 4.31 -4.33
C ARG A 22 7.71 3.20 -5.08
N VAL A 23 6.44 2.97 -4.78
CA VAL A 23 5.60 1.94 -5.39
C VAL A 23 4.66 2.45 -6.49
N ARG A 24 4.58 3.77 -6.69
CA ARG A 24 3.81 4.40 -7.78
C ARG A 24 4.76 5.04 -8.79
N ILE A 25 4.49 4.83 -10.07
CA ILE A 25 5.30 5.34 -11.18
C ILE A 25 4.38 5.94 -12.24
N HIS A 26 4.82 7.01 -12.90
CA HIS A 26 4.21 7.45 -14.14
C HIS A 26 4.88 6.70 -15.29
N LEU A 27 4.14 5.78 -15.91
CA LEU A 27 4.62 4.94 -17.01
C LEU A 27 3.51 4.80 -18.06
N ASP A 28 3.87 4.98 -19.33
CA ASP A 28 2.98 4.89 -20.49
C ASP A 28 1.79 5.86 -20.40
N GLY A 29 2.04 7.08 -19.91
CA GLY A 29 1.00 8.08 -19.73
C GLY A 29 -0.03 7.73 -18.64
N LYS A 30 0.28 6.77 -17.77
CA LYS A 30 -0.60 6.33 -16.66
C LYS A 30 0.14 6.26 -15.34
N LEU A 31 -0.60 6.45 -14.25
CA LEU A 31 -0.11 6.14 -12.92
C LEU A 31 -0.23 4.62 -12.69
N GLN A 32 0.89 3.93 -12.60
CA GLN A 32 0.95 2.49 -12.39
C GLN A 32 1.52 2.16 -11.00
N THR A 33 1.26 0.93 -10.53
CA THR A 33 1.89 0.40 -9.31
C THR A 33 2.94 -0.64 -9.66
N LEU A 34 4.03 -0.64 -8.90
CA LEU A 34 5.12 -1.60 -9.03
C LEU A 34 4.94 -2.86 -8.16
N VAL A 35 3.90 -2.91 -7.32
CA VAL A 35 3.72 -3.97 -6.31
C VAL A 35 2.37 -4.70 -6.46
N TYR A 36 1.73 -4.62 -7.63
CA TYR A 36 0.51 -5.38 -7.88
C TYR A 36 0.78 -6.88 -7.78
N GLY A 37 0.03 -7.58 -6.92
CA GLY A 37 0.17 -9.02 -6.74
C GLY A 37 1.49 -9.47 -6.12
N ASN A 38 2.28 -8.56 -5.53
CA ASN A 38 3.59 -8.87 -4.97
C ASN A 38 3.66 -8.54 -3.46
N PRO A 39 2.99 -9.32 -2.59
CA PRO A 39 3.05 -9.11 -1.15
C PRO A 39 4.42 -9.49 -0.59
N CYS A 40 4.96 -8.68 0.31
CA CYS A 40 6.19 -8.98 1.04
C CYS A 40 5.92 -9.73 2.36
N ALA A 41 4.70 -9.64 2.90
CA ALA A 41 4.28 -10.38 4.09
C ALA A 41 2.79 -10.73 4.05
N VAL A 42 2.47 -11.94 4.47
CA VAL A 42 1.10 -12.45 4.61
C VAL A 42 1.02 -13.30 5.88
N HIS A 43 0.11 -12.93 6.79
CA HIS A 43 -0.04 -13.64 8.06
C HIS A 43 -1.51 -13.78 8.45
N ILE A 44 -1.83 -14.92 9.08
CA ILE A 44 -3.09 -15.12 9.78
C ILE A 44 -2.77 -15.30 11.26
N ASP A 45 -2.99 -14.24 12.04
CA ASP A 45 -2.66 -14.18 13.47
C ASP A 45 -3.93 -13.89 14.30
N PRO A 46 -3.98 -14.28 15.59
CA PRO A 46 -5.00 -13.81 16.53
C PRO A 46 -5.08 -12.28 16.55
N ILE A 47 -6.30 -11.73 16.69
CA ILE A 47 -6.53 -10.28 16.68
C ILE A 47 -5.79 -9.56 17.81
N GLU A 48 -5.50 -10.26 18.91
CA GLU A 48 -4.81 -9.75 20.11
C GLU A 48 -3.36 -9.32 19.83
N LYS A 49 -2.76 -9.77 18.72
CA LYS A 49 -1.44 -9.29 18.27
C LYS A 49 -1.51 -7.86 17.72
N LYS A 50 -2.70 -7.37 17.35
CA LYS A 50 -2.89 -6.04 16.77
C LYS A 50 -3.08 -5.00 17.87
N PRO A 51 -2.64 -3.74 17.67
CA PRO A 51 -2.77 -2.68 18.65
C PRO A 51 -4.21 -2.13 18.71
N LEU A 52 -5.20 -3.00 18.96
CA LEU A 52 -6.62 -2.68 19.03
C LEU A 52 -7.17 -3.13 20.38
N PHE A 53 -7.82 -2.22 21.11
CA PHE A 53 -8.37 -2.52 22.42
C PHE A 53 -9.79 -3.09 22.33
N HIS A 54 -10.01 -4.28 22.91
CA HIS A 54 -11.30 -4.98 22.95
C HIS A 54 -11.98 -5.07 21.56
N PHE A 55 -11.20 -5.40 20.54
CA PHE A 55 -11.68 -5.50 19.16
C PHE A 55 -11.78 -6.96 18.73
N LEU A 56 -13.00 -7.47 18.62
CA LEU A 56 -13.34 -8.84 18.19
C LEU A 56 -12.55 -9.96 18.90
N PRO A 57 -12.57 -10.08 20.24
CA PRO A 57 -11.75 -11.05 20.98
C PRO A 57 -11.88 -12.50 20.49
N GLY A 58 -10.76 -13.23 20.44
CA GLY A 58 -10.69 -14.61 19.99
C GLY A 58 -10.79 -14.81 18.47
N SER A 59 -10.98 -13.74 17.69
CA SER A 59 -11.02 -13.80 16.24
C SER A 59 -9.62 -13.86 15.61
N ARG A 60 -9.59 -14.22 14.32
CA ARG A 60 -8.36 -14.22 13.50
C ARG A 60 -8.34 -13.00 12.59
N SER A 61 -7.15 -12.43 12.44
CA SER A 61 -6.88 -11.33 11.50
C SER A 61 -6.10 -11.85 10.30
N TYR A 62 -6.43 -11.35 9.10
CA TYR A 62 -5.63 -11.54 7.90
C TYR A 62 -4.85 -10.26 7.61
N SER A 63 -3.52 -10.33 7.69
CA SER A 63 -2.63 -9.19 7.47
C SER A 63 -1.83 -9.38 6.20
N VAL A 64 -1.81 -8.35 5.36
CA VAL A 64 -1.06 -8.33 4.10
C VAL A 64 -0.28 -7.02 4.00
N ALA A 65 0.97 -7.11 3.56
CA ALA A 65 1.81 -5.96 3.22
C ALA A 65 2.40 -6.16 1.81
N THR A 66 2.51 -5.07 1.06
CA THR A 66 3.01 -4.99 -0.32
C THR A 66 4.06 -3.89 -0.42
#